data_AF-A0A2E4CVW1-F1
#
_entry.id   AF-A0A2E4CVW1-F1
#
_cell.length_a   1.000
_cell.length_b   1.000
_cell.length_c   1.000
_cell.angle_alpha   90.00
_cell.angle_beta   90.00
_cell.angle_gamma   90.00
#
_symmetry.space_group_name_H-M   'P 1'
#
loop_
_entity.id
_entity.type
_entity.pdbx_description
1 polymer ?
#
loop_
_entity_poly.entity_id
_entity_poly.type
_entity_poly.pdbx_seq_one_letter_code
_entity_poly.pdbx_strand_id
1 'polypeptide(L)'
;MITGLNAVSEKIDEAFGRPPAFTSQPLSQADISVLDRIFGDVGYAVYADDEINRSVIKNFLINAILQGHLEDEGLELALAAVATPQHRSEMALKMIVHGIGDAEALVRQAAVEFEMVPGQEEQAAEPRQLQRVK
;
A
#
# COMPACT_ATOMS: atom_id res chain seq x y z
N MET A 1 -18.40 3.32 26.39
CA MET A 1 -17.82 1.96 26.52
C MET A 1 -17.49 1.45 25.13
N ILE A 2 -16.22 1.58 24.70
CA ILE A 2 -15.67 0.91 23.51
C ILE A 2 -14.70 -0.14 24.05
N THR A 3 -15.24 -1.20 24.63
CA THR A 3 -14.47 -2.33 25.20
C THR A 3 -14.40 -3.51 24.22
N GLY A 4 -15.06 -3.42 23.07
CA GLY A 4 -15.21 -4.52 22.11
C GLY A 4 -14.11 -4.62 21.04
N LEU A 5 -13.64 -3.49 20.49
CA LEU A 5 -12.72 -3.53 19.35
C LEU A 5 -11.30 -3.96 19.74
N ASN A 6 -10.78 -3.43 20.85
CA ASN A 6 -9.47 -3.81 21.37
C ASN A 6 -9.45 -5.30 21.77
N ALA A 7 -10.51 -5.78 22.43
CA ALA A 7 -10.62 -7.18 22.81
C ALA A 7 -10.75 -8.13 21.61
N VAL A 8 -11.30 -7.66 20.48
CA VAL A 8 -11.33 -8.41 19.22
C VAL A 8 -9.94 -8.42 18.57
N SER A 9 -9.25 -7.27 18.54
CA SER A 9 -7.87 -7.18 18.03
C SER A 9 -6.94 -8.13 18.79
N GLU A 10 -6.96 -8.07 20.13
CA GLU A 10 -6.13 -8.92 20.98
C GLU A 10 -6.37 -10.42 20.72
N LYS A 11 -7.64 -10.84 20.54
CA LYS A 11 -7.97 -12.24 20.21
C LYS A 11 -7.48 -12.67 18.83
N ILE A 12 -7.50 -11.77 17.85
CA ILE A 12 -6.96 -12.04 16.52
C ILE A 12 -5.44 -12.18 16.60
N ASP A 13 -4.77 -11.28 17.32
CA ASP A 13 -3.32 -11.33 17.53
C ASP A 13 -2.90 -12.62 18.26
N GLU A 14 -3.67 -13.04 19.27
CA GLU A 14 -3.45 -14.32 19.95
C GLU A 14 -3.60 -15.52 18.99
N ALA A 15 -4.54 -15.47 18.05
CA ALA A 15 -4.75 -16.53 17.07
C ALA A 15 -3.62 -16.64 16.04
N PHE A 16 -2.98 -15.52 15.67
CA PHE A 16 -1.78 -15.51 14.83
C PHE A 16 -0.52 -15.99 15.57
N GLY A 17 -0.55 -15.97 16.90
CA GLY A 17 0.57 -16.32 17.75
C GLY A 17 1.54 -15.17 17.95
N ARG A 18 2.66 -15.44 18.63
CA ARG A 18 3.66 -14.39 18.88
C ARG A 18 4.32 -13.97 17.56
N PRO A 19 4.43 -12.65 17.29
CA PRO A 19 5.20 -12.16 16.15
C PRO A 19 6.61 -12.75 16.19
N PRO A 20 7.17 -13.14 15.04
CA PRO A 20 8.56 -13.55 14.98
C PRO A 20 9.46 -12.43 15.48
N ALA A 21 10.56 -12.81 16.14
CA ALA A 21 11.55 -11.82 16.58
C ALA A 21 12.14 -11.10 15.36
N PHE A 22 12.20 -9.77 15.42
CA PHE A 22 12.77 -8.95 14.36
C PHE A 22 14.26 -9.28 14.13
N THR A 23 15.00 -9.56 15.21
CA THR A 23 16.39 -10.02 15.17
C THR A 23 16.59 -11.20 16.11
N SER A 24 17.55 -12.07 15.78
CA SER A 24 18.01 -13.15 16.66
C SER A 24 19.01 -12.68 17.73
N GLN A 25 19.41 -11.40 17.70
CA GLN A 25 20.37 -10.80 18.62
C GLN A 25 19.76 -9.59 19.36
N PRO A 26 20.18 -9.32 20.61
CA PRO A 26 19.76 -8.12 21.34
C PRO A 26 20.19 -6.85 20.60
N LEU A 27 19.32 -5.84 20.56
CA LEU A 27 19.63 -4.53 20.00
C LEU A 27 20.44 -3.70 21.01
N SER A 28 21.49 -3.04 20.53
CA SER A 28 22.21 -2.03 21.31
C SER A 28 21.42 -0.72 21.36
N GLN A 29 21.78 0.19 22.27
CA GLN A 29 21.14 1.51 22.33
C GLN A 29 21.40 2.36 21.08
N ALA A 30 22.55 2.15 20.42
CA ALA A 30 22.84 2.78 19.15
C ALA A 30 21.88 2.27 18.06
N ASP A 31 21.61 0.97 18.01
CA ASP A 31 20.65 0.37 17.07
C ASP A 31 19.25 0.93 17.30
N ILE A 32 18.79 0.97 18.55
CA ILE A 32 17.48 1.52 18.92
C ILE A 32 17.35 2.97 18.45
N SER A 33 18.37 3.80 18.69
CA SER A 33 18.36 5.21 18.29
C SER A 33 18.30 5.39 16.76
N VAL A 34 18.96 4.50 16.01
CA VAL A 34 18.92 4.51 14.54
C VAL A 34 17.55 4.06 14.03
N LEU A 35 16.99 3.01 14.60
CA LEU A 35 15.68 2.48 14.22
C LEU A 35 14.57 3.49 14.53
N ASP A 36 14.62 4.17 15.68
CA ASP A 36 13.67 5.22 16.05
C ASP A 36 13.68 6.36 15.04
N ARG A 37 14.88 6.81 14.62
CA ARG A 37 15.03 7.85 13.61
C ARG A 37 14.48 7.44 12.23
N ILE A 38 14.58 6.17 11.87
CA ILE A 38 14.15 5.67 10.56
C ILE A 38 12.65 5.36 10.57
N PHE A 39 12.19 4.58 11.54
CA PHE A 39 10.81 4.08 11.62
C PHE A 39 9.84 5.06 12.27
N GLY A 40 10.34 6.00 13.08
CA GLY A 40 9.54 7.10 13.63
C GLY A 40 9.29 8.24 12.64
N ASP A 41 9.91 8.19 11.45
CA ASP A 41 9.72 9.20 10.42
C ASP A 41 8.39 9.02 9.68
N VAL A 42 7.72 10.13 9.37
CA VAL A 42 6.45 10.13 8.61
C VAL A 42 6.64 9.53 7.22
N GLY A 43 7.80 9.74 6.59
CA GLY A 43 8.13 9.15 5.30
C GLY A 43 8.17 7.62 5.35
N TYR A 44 8.63 7.03 6.46
CA TYR A 44 8.59 5.58 6.62
C TYR A 44 7.16 5.06 6.78
N ALA A 45 6.30 5.77 7.53
CA ALA A 45 4.89 5.38 7.64
C ALA A 45 4.19 5.37 6.27
N VAL A 46 4.38 6.44 5.48
CA VAL A 46 3.84 6.52 4.11
C VAL A 46 4.38 5.40 3.21
N TYR A 47 5.68 5.11 3.31
CA TYR A 47 6.30 4.01 2.57
C TYR A 47 5.72 2.65 2.97
N ALA A 48 5.58 2.40 4.28
CA ALA A 48 5.07 1.13 4.80
C ALA A 48 3.62 0.88 4.36
N ASP A 49 2.78 1.91 4.38
CA ASP A 49 1.40 1.83 3.91
C ASP A 49 1.34 1.53 2.40
N ASP A 50 2.19 2.17 1.58
CA ASP A 50 2.27 1.89 0.13
C ASP A 50 2.73 0.45 -0.15
N GLU A 51 3.69 -0.08 0.61
CA GLU A 51 4.15 -1.46 0.48
C GLU A 51 3.05 -2.49 0.81
N ILE A 52 2.22 -2.22 1.81
CA ILE A 52 1.05 -3.06 2.12
C ILE A 52 0.09 -3.07 0.93
N ASN A 53 -0.23 -1.89 0.37
CA ASN A 53 -1.12 -1.78 -0.78
C ASN A 53 -0.58 -2.56 -1.99
N ARG A 54 0.73 -2.45 -2.28
CA ARG A 54 1.40 -3.21 -3.34
C ARG A 54 1.29 -4.71 -3.12
N SER A 55 1.52 -5.18 -1.89
CA SER A 55 1.44 -6.61 -1.54
C SER A 55 0.05 -7.17 -1.76
N VAL A 56 -0.99 -6.46 -1.30
CA VAL A 56 -2.40 -6.82 -1.51
C VAL A 56 -2.71 -6.94 -3.01
N ILE A 57 -2.40 -5.90 -3.79
CA ILE A 57 -2.67 -5.87 -5.23
C ILE A 57 -1.95 -7.02 -5.93
N LYS A 58 -0.66 -7.19 -5.66
CA LYS A 58 0.16 -8.23 -6.29
C LYS A 58 -0.41 -9.62 -6.03
N ASN A 59 -0.74 -9.93 -4.77
CA ASN A 59 -1.26 -11.24 -4.41
C ASN A 59 -2.63 -11.49 -5.05
N PHE A 60 -3.50 -10.47 -5.08
CA PHE A 60 -4.80 -10.56 -5.73
C PHE A 60 -4.66 -10.84 -7.24
N LEU A 61 -3.85 -10.05 -7.95
CA LEU A 61 -3.65 -10.20 -9.40
C LEU A 61 -3.02 -11.55 -9.76
N ILE A 62 -2.01 -12.00 -9.01
CA ILE A 62 -1.41 -13.33 -9.20
C ILE A 62 -2.48 -14.41 -9.04
N ASN A 63 -3.29 -14.33 -7.99
CA ASN A 63 -4.33 -15.33 -7.76
C ASN A 63 -5.43 -15.28 -8.83
N ALA A 64 -5.80 -14.09 -9.33
CA ALA A 64 -6.76 -13.94 -10.41
C ALA A 64 -6.26 -14.58 -11.71
N ILE A 65 -5.01 -14.36 -12.07
CA ILE A 65 -4.39 -14.98 -13.25
C ILE A 65 -4.31 -16.50 -13.07
N LEU A 66 -3.82 -16.98 -11.92
CA LEU A 66 -3.71 -18.41 -11.64
C LEU A 66 -5.05 -19.15 -11.69
N GLN A 67 -6.15 -18.47 -11.36
CA GLN A 67 -7.50 -19.02 -11.39
C GLN A 67 -8.24 -18.77 -12.71
N GLY A 68 -7.61 -18.09 -13.68
CA GLY A 68 -8.22 -17.77 -14.97
C GLY A 68 -9.31 -16.69 -14.91
N HIS A 69 -9.29 -15.86 -13.86
CA HIS A 69 -10.20 -14.71 -13.67
C HIS A 69 -9.64 -13.40 -14.23
N LEU A 70 -8.38 -13.40 -14.71
CA LEU A 70 -7.74 -12.24 -15.33
C LEU A 70 -6.77 -12.72 -16.42
N GLU A 71 -6.92 -12.15 -17.62
CA GLU A 71 -6.05 -12.39 -18.77
C GLU A 71 -5.04 -11.24 -18.94
N ASP A 72 -4.06 -11.41 -19.83
CA ASP A 72 -2.94 -10.47 -20.03
C ASP A 72 -3.40 -9.03 -20.31
N GLU A 73 -4.44 -8.84 -21.10
CA GLU A 73 -5.02 -7.51 -21.38
C GLU A 73 -5.57 -6.85 -20.10
N GLY A 74 -6.19 -7.65 -19.24
CA GLY A 74 -6.66 -7.20 -17.93
C GLY A 74 -5.48 -6.86 -17.02
N LEU A 75 -4.39 -7.63 -17.05
CA LEU A 75 -3.20 -7.31 -16.26
C LEU A 75 -2.60 -5.95 -16.67
N GLU A 76 -2.48 -5.66 -17.96
CA GLU A 76 -1.96 -4.36 -18.43
C GLU A 76 -2.82 -3.19 -17.94
N LEU A 77 -4.14 -3.32 -18.00
CA LEU A 77 -5.06 -2.33 -17.45
C LEU A 77 -4.89 -2.17 -15.93
N ALA A 78 -4.70 -3.28 -15.20
CA ALA A 78 -4.47 -3.24 -13.76
C ALA A 78 -3.17 -2.50 -13.42
N LEU A 79 -2.10 -2.75 -14.18
CA LEU A 79 -0.81 -2.09 -13.99
C LEU A 79 -0.89 -0.58 -14.25
N ALA A 80 -1.62 -0.17 -15.28
CA ALA A 80 -1.88 1.25 -15.54
C ALA A 80 -2.70 1.90 -14.40
N ALA A 81 -3.72 1.21 -13.90
CA ALA A 81 -4.58 1.69 -12.83
C ALA A 81 -3.85 1.94 -11.51
N VAL A 82 -2.71 1.28 -11.26
CA VAL A 82 -1.99 1.35 -9.97
C VAL A 82 -0.70 2.18 -10.00
N ALA A 83 -0.56 3.04 -11.00
CA ALA A 83 0.63 3.86 -11.20
C ALA A 83 0.94 4.78 -9.99
N THR A 84 -0.09 5.36 -9.37
CA THR A 84 0.06 6.33 -8.27
C THR A 84 -0.19 5.68 -6.89
N PRO A 85 0.41 6.20 -5.80
CA PRO A 85 0.12 5.72 -4.44
C PRO A 85 -1.38 5.81 -4.07
N GLN A 86 -2.04 6.89 -4.50
CA GLN A 86 -3.48 7.09 -4.28
C GLN A 86 -4.29 5.95 -4.91
N HIS A 87 -4.06 5.68 -6.21
CA HIS A 87 -4.81 4.63 -6.90
C HIS A 87 -4.46 3.24 -6.34
N ARG A 88 -3.23 3.02 -5.87
CA ARG A 88 -2.87 1.77 -5.17
C ARG A 88 -3.68 1.59 -3.90
N SER A 89 -3.82 2.63 -3.07
CA SER A 89 -4.61 2.54 -1.85
C SER A 89 -6.07 2.20 -2.16
N GLU A 90 -6.66 2.88 -3.14
CA GLU A 90 -8.05 2.64 -3.55
C GLU A 90 -8.25 1.25 -4.17
N MET A 91 -7.33 0.81 -5.04
CA MET A 91 -7.36 -0.52 -5.65
C MET A 91 -7.18 -1.62 -4.61
N ALA A 92 -6.23 -1.47 -3.68
CA ALA A 92 -6.00 -2.42 -2.60
C ALA A 92 -7.26 -2.57 -1.72
N LEU A 93 -7.92 -1.46 -1.36
CA LEU A 93 -9.16 -1.51 -0.60
C LEU A 93 -10.25 -2.29 -1.36
N LYS A 94 -10.45 -2.00 -2.64
CA LYS A 94 -11.42 -2.73 -3.49
C LYS A 94 -11.10 -4.21 -3.56
N MET A 95 -9.83 -4.60 -3.69
CA MET A 95 -9.40 -6.00 -3.74
C MET A 95 -9.50 -6.73 -2.40
N ILE A 96 -9.46 -6.01 -1.27
CA ILE A 96 -9.72 -6.59 0.06
C ILE A 96 -11.20 -6.93 0.23
N VAL A 97 -12.10 -6.09 -0.28
CA VAL A 97 -13.54 -6.25 -0.06
C VAL A 97 -14.25 -7.15 -1.08
N HIS A 98 -13.60 -7.45 -2.21
CA HIS A 98 -14.16 -8.27 -3.29
C HIS A 98 -13.45 -9.62 -3.41
N GLY A 99 -14.16 -10.59 -3.99
CA GLY A 99 -13.58 -11.88 -4.32
C GLY A 99 -12.70 -11.81 -5.57
N ILE A 100 -11.78 -12.77 -5.70
CA ILE A 100 -10.91 -12.91 -6.89
C ILE A 100 -11.74 -13.11 -8.17
N GLY A 101 -12.92 -13.72 -8.07
CA GLY A 101 -13.82 -13.90 -9.22
C GLY A 101 -14.30 -12.60 -9.87
N ASP A 102 -14.21 -11.47 -9.16
CA ASP A 102 -14.61 -10.15 -9.66
C ASP A 102 -13.44 -9.38 -10.31
N ALA A 103 -12.26 -10.02 -10.45
CA ALA A 103 -11.01 -9.35 -10.83
C ALA A 103 -11.09 -8.56 -12.14
N GLU A 104 -11.66 -9.15 -13.20
CA GLU A 104 -11.76 -8.46 -14.49
C GLU A 104 -12.67 -7.22 -14.40
N ALA A 105 -13.82 -7.34 -13.73
CA ALA A 105 -14.75 -6.22 -13.56
C ALA A 105 -14.12 -5.09 -12.75
N LEU A 106 -13.42 -5.44 -11.66
CA LEU A 106 -12.71 -4.48 -10.80
C LEU A 106 -11.63 -3.72 -11.56
N VAL A 107 -10.82 -4.41 -12.34
CA VAL A 107 -9.75 -3.79 -13.12
C VAL A 107 -10.32 -2.85 -14.18
N ARG A 108 -11.36 -3.27 -14.89
CA ARG A 108 -12.01 -2.41 -15.89
C ARG A 108 -12.64 -1.18 -15.24
N GLN A 109 -13.29 -1.34 -14.09
CA GLN A 109 -13.85 -0.24 -13.33
C GLN A 109 -12.75 0.73 -12.86
N ALA A 110 -11.65 0.22 -12.32
CA ALA A 110 -10.51 1.01 -11.89
C ALA A 110 -9.87 1.78 -13.05
N ALA A 111 -9.72 1.17 -14.22
CA ALA A 111 -9.18 1.82 -15.40
C ALA A 111 -10.04 3.01 -15.90
N VAL A 112 -11.35 2.95 -15.67
CA VAL A 112 -12.29 4.04 -15.99
C VAL A 112 -12.29 5.11 -14.90
N GLU A 113 -12.40 4.70 -13.63
CA GLU A 113 -12.50 5.63 -12.49
C GLU A 113 -11.20 6.40 -12.24
N PHE A 114 -10.06 5.77 -12.53
CA PHE A 114 -8.74 6.38 -12.40
C PHE A 114 -8.27 7.02 -13.71
N GLU A 115 -9.22 7.30 -14.62
CA GLU A 115 -9.07 7.98 -15.90
C GLU A 115 -7.69 8.64 -16.02
N MET A 116 -6.82 8.06 -16.86
CA MET A 116 -5.44 8.50 -17.04
C MET A 116 -5.42 9.97 -17.48
N VAL A 117 -5.35 10.91 -16.52
CA VAL A 117 -5.04 12.32 -16.78
C VAL A 117 -3.55 12.36 -17.10
N PRO A 118 -3.15 12.56 -18.36
CA PRO A 118 -1.75 12.80 -18.66
C PRO A 118 -1.43 14.21 -18.17
N GLY A 119 -0.58 14.34 -17.14
CA GLY A 119 0.16 15.58 -16.90
C GLY A 119 -0.17 16.43 -15.67
N GLN A 120 -0.43 15.85 -14.49
CA GLN A 120 -0.52 16.65 -13.25
C GLN A 120 0.53 16.38 -12.16
N GLU A 121 1.57 15.56 -12.43
CA GLU A 121 2.62 15.32 -11.42
C GLU A 121 3.86 16.23 -11.54
N GLU A 122 3.98 17.08 -12.56
CA GLU A 122 5.21 17.87 -12.80
C GLU A 122 5.16 19.35 -12.33
N GLN A 123 4.20 19.76 -11.49
CA GLN A 123 4.14 21.16 -10.98
C GLN A 123 4.34 21.32 -9.47
N ALA A 124 4.64 20.26 -8.72
CA ALA A 124 4.90 20.37 -7.27
C ALA A 124 6.39 20.56 -6.90
N ALA A 125 7.31 20.60 -7.87
CA ALA A 125 8.75 20.62 -7.61
C ALA A 125 9.50 21.77 -8.32
N GLU A 126 9.04 23.01 -8.16
CA GLU A 126 9.94 24.17 -8.33
C GLU A 126 10.26 24.81 -6.97
N PRO A 127 11.54 24.81 -6.54
CA PRO A 127 11.95 25.52 -5.34
C PRO A 127 11.88 27.03 -5.60
N ARG A 128 11.06 27.74 -4.80
CA ARG A 128 11.02 29.20 -4.76
C ARG A 128 12.44 29.75 -4.58
N GLN A 129 13.00 30.33 -5.64
CA GLN A 129 14.24 31.08 -5.55
C GLN A 129 14.04 32.28 -4.61
N LEU A 130 14.74 32.24 -3.48
CA LEU A 130 14.89 33.37 -2.57
C LEU A 130 15.57 34.52 -3.30
N GLN A 131 14.80 35.52 -3.72
CA GLN A 131 15.35 36.81 -4.12
C GLN A 131 16.00 37.48 -2.90
N ARG A 132 17.34 37.39 -2.83
CA ARG A 132 18.15 38.39 -2.14
C ARG A 132 18.25 39.61 -3.05
N VAL A 133 17.58 40.69 -2.67
CA VAL A 133 17.94 42.03 -3.15
C VAL A 133 18.66 42.75 -2.01
N LYS A 134 19.74 43.40 -2.41
CA LYS A 134 20.85 43.95 -1.62
C LYS A 134 20.44 45.06 -0.67
#